data_AF-A0A7K2TIJ5-F1
#
_entry.id   AF-A0A7K2TIJ5-F1
#
_cell.length_a   1.000
_cell.length_b   1.000
_cell.length_c   1.000
_cell.angle_alpha   90.00
_cell.angle_beta   90.00
_cell.angle_gamma   90.00
#
_symmetry.space_group_name_H-M   'P 1'
#
loop_
_entity.id
_entity.type
_entity.pdbx_description
1 polymer ?
#
loop_
_entity_poly.entity_id
_entity_poly.type
_entity_poly.pdbx_seq_one_letter_code
_entity_poly.pdbx_strand_id
1 'polypeptide(L)'
;MSENPNLLAEQRRALILDEVRRRGGVRVNELTRRLGVSDMTIRRDLDALARQGVLEKVHGGAVPVVDARTHEPGFEAKSGLEPTAKEEIARAAAELVAPGAAVALSGGTTTYALAHRLLDVPELTVVTNSVRVADVFHMAQRTSGSRSGRATVVLTGGVRTPSDSLVGPVADQAIAALHFDLLFLGVHGISAEAGLSTPNLAEAETNRRLVRSARRVVVVADHTKWGVVGLSSFATLGEVDTLVTDGGLPGPARAEIPEHLRLLVAGEPDPEAA
;
A
#
# COMPACT_ATOMS: atom_id res chain seq x y z
N MET A 1 -20.07 -6.24 24.40
CA MET A 1 -21.21 -5.50 23.85
C MET A 1 -20.74 -4.89 22.55
N SER A 2 -21.08 -5.50 21.42
CA SER A 2 -20.52 -5.13 20.11
C SER A 2 -21.38 -4.05 19.46
N GLU A 3 -20.94 -2.80 19.57
CA GLU A 3 -21.42 -1.71 18.72
C GLU A 3 -20.58 -1.68 17.44
N ASN A 4 -21.21 -1.93 16.29
CA ASN A 4 -20.79 -1.23 15.07
C ASN A 4 -21.93 -1.13 14.04
N PRO A 5 -23.02 -0.39 14.32
CA PRO A 5 -24.16 -0.31 13.41
C PRO A 5 -24.04 0.89 12.48
N ASN A 6 -23.04 0.91 11.59
CA ASN A 6 -23.14 1.50 10.23
C ASN A 6 -21.82 1.41 9.45
N LEU A 7 -21.32 0.20 9.21
CA LEU A 7 -20.31 0.05 8.16
C LEU A 7 -20.95 0.38 6.81
N LEU A 8 -20.37 1.33 6.08
CA LEU A 8 -20.79 1.64 4.72
C LEU A 8 -20.66 0.38 3.86
N ALA A 9 -21.52 0.24 2.84
CA ALA A 9 -21.55 -0.97 2.02
C ALA A 9 -20.19 -1.29 1.39
N GLU A 10 -19.44 -0.26 0.99
CA GLU A 10 -18.10 -0.41 0.41
C GLU A 10 -17.06 -0.88 1.44
N GLN A 11 -17.04 -0.30 2.64
CA GLN A 11 -16.16 -0.73 3.74
C GLN A 11 -16.43 -2.19 4.11
N ARG A 12 -17.71 -2.56 4.20
CA ARG A 12 -18.12 -3.94 4.49
C ARG A 12 -17.68 -4.90 3.38
N ARG A 13 -17.82 -4.51 2.11
CA ARG A 13 -17.35 -5.33 0.98
C ARG A 13 -15.83 -5.49 0.97
N ALA A 14 -15.08 -4.45 1.31
CA ALA A 14 -13.62 -4.52 1.43
C ALA A 14 -13.20 -5.53 2.51
N LEU A 15 -13.83 -5.49 3.69
CA LEU A 15 -13.59 -6.45 4.78
C LEU A 15 -13.94 -7.89 4.38
N ILE A 16 -15.05 -8.10 3.67
CA ILE A 16 -15.43 -9.42 3.16
C ILE A 16 -14.39 -9.94 2.17
N LEU A 17 -13.93 -9.09 1.25
CA LEU A 17 -12.94 -9.47 0.24
C LEU A 17 -11.58 -9.82 0.85
N ASP A 18 -11.14 -9.04 1.83
CA ASP A 18 -9.90 -9.31 2.57
C ASP A 18 -9.98 -10.66 3.31
N GLU A 19 -11.10 -10.91 3.98
CA GLU A 19 -11.31 -12.15 4.70
C GLU A 19 -11.32 -13.38 3.76
N VAL A 20 -11.93 -13.24 2.58
CA VAL A 20 -11.88 -14.25 1.51
C VAL A 20 -10.44 -14.51 1.08
N ARG A 21 -9.64 -13.47 0.84
CA ARG A 21 -8.23 -13.58 0.42
C ARG A 21 -7.36 -14.24 1.49
N ARG A 22 -7.50 -13.81 2.74
CA ARG A 22 -6.69 -14.27 3.87
C ARG A 22 -6.94 -15.74 4.21
N ARG A 23 -8.20 -16.19 4.14
CA ARG A 23 -8.59 -17.55 4.54
C ARG A 23 -8.78 -18.54 3.39
N GLY A 24 -8.72 -18.06 2.15
CA GLY A 24 -9.03 -18.88 0.97
C GLY A 24 -10.52 -19.21 0.83
N GLY A 25 -11.39 -18.59 1.62
CA GLY A 25 -12.84 -18.75 1.56
C GLY A 25 -13.55 -18.39 2.87
N VAL A 26 -14.82 -18.03 2.76
CA VAL A 26 -15.67 -17.59 3.89
C VAL A 26 -17.09 -18.14 3.77
N ARG A 27 -17.77 -18.27 4.92
CA ARG A 27 -19.19 -18.64 5.00
C ARG A 27 -20.06 -17.44 5.36
N VAL A 28 -21.26 -17.36 4.78
CA VAL A 28 -22.20 -16.24 5.01
C VAL A 28 -22.52 -16.10 6.50
N ASN A 29 -22.80 -17.20 7.17
CA ASN A 29 -23.13 -17.29 8.59
C ASN A 29 -21.97 -16.84 9.51
N GLU A 30 -20.72 -16.96 9.05
CA GLU A 30 -19.57 -16.42 9.77
C GLU A 30 -19.48 -14.90 9.62
N LEU A 31 -19.63 -14.40 8.38
CA LEU A 31 -19.63 -12.98 8.08
C LEU A 31 -20.77 -12.23 8.81
N THR A 32 -21.96 -12.83 8.89
CA THR A 32 -23.09 -12.28 9.66
C THR A 32 -22.74 -12.09 11.13
N ARG A 33 -22.12 -13.09 11.78
CA ARG A 33 -21.71 -12.98 13.19
C ARG A 33 -20.62 -11.93 13.39
N ARG A 34 -19.66 -11.86 12.47
CA ARG A 34 -18.49 -11.00 12.60
C ARG A 34 -18.78 -9.53 12.28
N LEU A 35 -19.61 -9.28 11.27
CA LEU A 35 -19.94 -7.94 10.79
C LEU A 35 -21.25 -7.40 11.37
N GLY A 36 -21.99 -8.22 12.13
CA GLY A 36 -23.23 -7.81 12.80
C GLY A 36 -24.37 -7.46 11.84
N VAL A 37 -24.37 -7.98 10.61
CA VAL A 37 -25.38 -7.70 9.59
C VAL A 37 -26.16 -8.93 9.17
N SER A 38 -27.36 -8.74 8.61
CA SER A 38 -28.23 -9.84 8.17
C SER A 38 -27.59 -10.72 7.09
N ASP A 39 -27.99 -11.98 7.04
CA ASP A 39 -27.62 -12.96 5.99
C ASP A 39 -27.92 -12.40 4.58
N MET A 40 -29.07 -11.74 4.41
CA MET A 40 -29.47 -11.08 3.16
C MET A 40 -28.53 -9.94 2.76
N THR A 41 -28.03 -9.16 3.73
CA THR A 41 -27.04 -8.09 3.48
C THR A 41 -25.73 -8.67 2.98
N ILE A 42 -25.21 -9.72 3.65
CA ILE A 42 -23.99 -10.40 3.22
C ILE A 42 -24.16 -11.00 1.83
N ARG A 43 -25.30 -11.64 1.54
CA ARG A 43 -25.56 -12.19 0.20
C ARG A 43 -25.54 -11.11 -0.87
N ARG A 44 -26.17 -9.96 -0.63
CA ARG A 44 -26.13 -8.80 -1.55
C ARG A 44 -24.73 -8.26 -1.79
N ASP A 45 -23.90 -8.21 -0.75
CA ASP A 45 -22.52 -7.76 -0.88
C ASP A 45 -21.65 -8.78 -1.62
N LEU A 46 -21.80 -10.07 -1.33
CA LEU A 46 -21.17 -11.14 -2.11
C LEU A 46 -21.61 -11.13 -3.57
N ASP A 47 -22.89 -10.85 -3.85
CA ASP A 47 -23.38 -10.70 -5.22
C ASP A 47 -22.75 -9.52 -5.94
N ALA A 48 -22.56 -8.39 -5.24
CA ALA A 48 -21.89 -7.22 -5.81
C ALA A 48 -20.43 -7.51 -6.13
N LEU A 49 -19.71 -8.15 -5.21
CA LEU A 49 -18.30 -8.51 -5.37
C LEU A 49 -18.11 -9.59 -6.45
N ALA A 50 -19.02 -10.57 -6.53
CA ALA A 50 -19.01 -11.58 -7.59
C ALA A 50 -19.26 -10.96 -8.96
N ARG A 51 -20.20 -10.01 -9.09
CA ARG A 51 -20.42 -9.25 -10.34
C ARG A 51 -19.20 -8.44 -10.76
N GLN A 52 -18.39 -8.02 -9.81
CA GLN A 52 -17.12 -7.31 -10.06
C GLN A 52 -15.97 -8.26 -10.41
N GLY A 53 -16.17 -9.58 -10.33
CA GLY A 53 -15.15 -10.58 -10.64
C GLY A 53 -14.02 -10.68 -9.60
N VAL A 54 -14.23 -10.15 -8.39
CA VAL A 54 -13.18 -10.12 -7.35
C VAL A 54 -13.23 -11.31 -6.38
N LEU A 55 -14.34 -12.06 -6.41
CA LEU A 55 -14.52 -13.34 -5.70
C LEU A 55 -15.49 -14.24 -6.49
N GLU A 56 -15.53 -15.52 -6.14
CA GLU A 56 -16.48 -16.48 -6.68
C GLU A 56 -17.45 -16.94 -5.59
N LYS A 57 -18.75 -16.97 -5.89
CA LYS A 57 -19.75 -17.48 -4.95
C LYS A 57 -19.79 -19.00 -4.97
N VAL A 58 -19.82 -19.58 -3.77
CA VAL A 58 -20.04 -21.01 -3.57
C VAL A 58 -21.27 -21.23 -2.71
N HIS A 59 -21.69 -22.49 -2.55
CA HIS A 59 -22.84 -22.80 -1.73
C HIS A 59 -22.61 -22.35 -0.28
N GLY A 60 -23.40 -21.36 0.18
CA GLY A 60 -23.34 -20.83 1.54
C GLY A 60 -22.15 -19.90 1.85
N GLY A 61 -21.42 -19.42 0.83
CA GLY A 61 -20.21 -18.63 1.05
C GLY A 61 -19.62 -18.01 -0.21
N ALA A 62 -18.36 -17.60 -0.09
CA ALA A 62 -17.56 -17.14 -1.21
C ALA A 62 -16.12 -17.63 -1.06
N VAL A 63 -15.51 -17.95 -2.19
CA VAL A 63 -14.09 -18.28 -2.31
C VAL A 63 -13.43 -17.19 -3.14
N PRO A 64 -12.11 -17.01 -3.02
CA PRO A 64 -11.40 -16.18 -3.97
C PRO A 64 -11.65 -16.76 -5.37
N VAL A 65 -11.78 -15.91 -6.39
CA VAL A 65 -11.59 -16.42 -7.76
C VAL A 65 -10.26 -17.16 -7.76
N VAL A 66 -10.15 -18.29 -8.46
CA VAL A 66 -8.92 -19.09 -8.49
C VAL A 66 -7.68 -18.25 -8.93
N ASP A 67 -7.91 -17.03 -9.44
CA ASP A 67 -6.95 -15.94 -9.75
C ASP A 67 -6.98 -14.71 -8.81
N ALA A 68 -7.57 -14.75 -7.61
CA ALA A 68 -7.70 -13.54 -6.76
C ALA A 68 -6.39 -13.03 -6.16
N ARG A 69 -5.31 -13.82 -6.21
CA ARG A 69 -3.94 -13.37 -5.89
C ARG A 69 -3.33 -12.52 -7.01
N THR A 70 -3.84 -12.64 -8.24
CA THR A 70 -3.42 -11.87 -9.42
C THR A 70 -4.39 -10.71 -9.73
N HIS A 71 -5.52 -10.62 -9.02
CA HIS A 71 -6.45 -9.50 -9.17
C HIS A 71 -5.91 -8.24 -8.46
N GLU A 72 -5.60 -7.20 -9.25
CA GLU A 72 -5.17 -5.89 -8.76
C GLU A 72 -6.36 -5.12 -8.14
N PRO A 73 -6.43 -4.98 -6.80
CA PRO A 73 -7.51 -4.23 -6.17
C PRO A 73 -7.29 -2.73 -6.43
N GLY A 74 -8.36 -2.03 -6.82
CA GLY A 74 -8.32 -0.58 -7.01
C GLY A 74 -8.01 0.21 -5.73
N PHE A 75 -7.64 1.47 -5.88
CA PHE A 75 -7.22 2.35 -4.78
C PHE A 75 -8.25 2.40 -3.64
N GLU A 76 -9.51 2.74 -3.95
CA GLU A 76 -10.57 2.88 -2.94
C GLU A 76 -10.80 1.59 -2.13
N ALA A 77 -10.69 0.43 -2.78
CA ALA A 77 -10.81 -0.86 -2.11
C ALA A 77 -9.68 -1.10 -1.11
N LYS A 78 -8.46 -0.61 -1.39
CA LYS A 78 -7.32 -0.70 -0.46
C LYS A 78 -7.33 0.39 0.61
N SER A 79 -7.97 1.54 0.36
CA SER A 79 -7.96 2.68 1.31
C SER A 79 -8.75 2.38 2.56
N GLY A 80 -9.83 1.60 2.46
CA GLY A 80 -10.66 1.21 3.61
C GLY A 80 -10.07 0.09 4.49
N LEU A 81 -9.00 -0.58 4.07
CA LEU A 81 -8.35 -1.64 4.84
C LEU A 81 -7.33 -1.04 5.80
N GLU A 82 -7.21 -1.53 7.03
CA GLU A 82 -6.17 -1.14 8.00
C GLU A 82 -5.82 0.38 8.03
N PRO A 83 -6.80 1.30 8.09
CA PRO A 83 -6.52 2.73 7.98
C PRO A 83 -5.62 3.24 9.12
N THR A 84 -5.80 2.70 10.34
CA THR A 84 -4.97 3.02 11.51
C THR A 84 -3.51 2.61 11.29
N ALA A 85 -3.27 1.37 10.84
CA ALA A 85 -1.91 0.89 10.57
C ALA A 85 -1.21 1.75 9.51
N LYS A 86 -1.93 2.14 8.44
CA LYS A 86 -1.36 3.02 7.40
C LYS A 86 -0.95 4.38 7.94
N GLU A 87 -1.76 4.95 8.83
CA GLU A 87 -1.48 6.23 9.45
C GLU A 87 -0.27 6.15 10.39
N GLU A 88 -0.17 5.08 11.17
CA GLU A 88 0.96 4.82 12.07
C GLU A 88 2.26 4.61 11.30
N ILE A 89 2.22 3.78 10.24
CA ILE A 89 3.35 3.55 9.33
C ILE A 89 3.75 4.85 8.65
N ALA A 90 2.79 5.64 8.15
CA ALA A 90 3.04 6.91 7.48
C ALA A 90 3.75 7.91 8.41
N ARG A 91 3.32 7.99 9.68
CA ARG A 91 3.96 8.86 10.68
C ARG A 91 5.40 8.43 10.95
N ALA A 92 5.64 7.14 11.20
CA ALA A 92 6.99 6.63 11.45
C ALA A 92 7.91 6.81 10.23
N ALA A 93 7.39 6.56 9.03
CA ALA A 93 8.14 6.73 7.78
C ALA A 93 8.49 8.20 7.49
N ALA A 94 7.64 9.16 7.88
CA ALA A 94 7.90 10.58 7.68
C ALA A 94 9.11 11.09 8.48
N GLU A 95 9.40 10.48 9.64
CA GLU A 95 10.57 10.82 10.47
C GLU A 95 11.91 10.53 9.78
N LEU A 96 11.91 9.69 8.74
CA LEU A 96 13.10 9.38 7.94
C LEU A 96 13.44 10.47 6.91
N VAL A 97 12.55 11.46 6.71
CA VAL A 97 12.70 12.47 5.66
C VAL A 97 13.26 13.76 6.23
N ALA A 98 14.39 14.20 5.69
CA ALA A 98 14.97 15.49 6.00
C ALA A 98 14.40 16.60 5.09
N PRO A 99 14.33 17.85 5.57
CA PRO A 99 14.11 19.02 4.73
C PRO A 99 15.04 19.07 3.52
N GLY A 100 14.54 19.52 2.37
CA GLY A 100 15.33 19.64 1.14
C GLY A 100 15.61 18.34 0.38
N ALA A 101 15.17 17.18 0.89
CA ALA A 101 15.44 15.89 0.26
C ALA A 101 14.66 15.67 -1.05
N ALA A 102 15.25 14.90 -1.97
CA ALA A 102 14.55 14.34 -3.12
C ALA A 102 13.93 12.98 -2.74
N VAL A 103 12.60 12.92 -2.68
CA VAL A 103 11.84 11.75 -2.22
C VAL A 103 10.97 11.21 -3.35
N ALA A 104 11.12 9.92 -3.65
CA ALA A 104 10.20 9.20 -4.51
C ALA A 104 9.09 8.54 -3.69
N LEU A 105 7.84 8.70 -4.12
CA LEU A 105 6.66 8.05 -3.56
C LEU A 105 5.99 7.19 -4.63
N SER A 106 5.92 5.87 -4.42
CA SER A 106 5.17 5.01 -5.32
C SER A 106 3.66 5.19 -5.16
N GLY A 107 2.89 4.63 -6.10
CA GLY A 107 1.48 4.35 -5.87
C GLY A 107 1.24 3.39 -4.71
N GLY A 108 0.07 3.54 -4.09
CA GLY A 108 -0.32 2.80 -2.90
C GLY A 108 -1.09 3.67 -1.91
N THR A 109 -1.87 3.01 -1.05
CA THR A 109 -2.69 3.72 -0.04
C THR A 109 -1.87 4.10 1.19
N THR A 110 -0.83 3.33 1.53
CA THR A 110 0.12 3.68 2.60
C THR A 110 1.03 4.85 2.19
N THR A 111 1.54 4.86 0.96
CA THR A 111 2.33 5.99 0.42
C THR A 111 1.48 7.25 0.24
N TYR A 112 0.19 7.10 -0.06
CA TYR A 112 -0.78 8.20 -0.04
C TYR A 112 -0.98 8.80 1.36
N ALA A 113 -1.07 7.98 2.41
CA ALA A 113 -1.11 8.47 3.79
C ALA A 113 0.20 9.20 4.15
N LEU A 114 1.35 8.63 3.77
CA LEU A 114 2.65 9.27 3.95
C LEU A 114 2.73 10.63 3.25
N ALA A 115 2.18 10.77 2.04
CA ALA A 115 2.17 12.04 1.32
C ALA A 115 1.54 13.18 2.14
N HIS A 116 0.51 12.89 2.95
CA HIS A 116 -0.09 13.90 3.84
C HIS A 116 0.86 14.32 4.97
N ARG A 117 1.64 13.37 5.52
CA ARG A 117 2.64 13.65 6.56
C ARG A 117 3.82 14.45 6.01
N LEU A 118 4.16 14.27 4.75
CA LEU A 118 5.24 15.00 4.09
C LEU A 118 4.87 16.44 3.69
N LEU A 119 3.61 16.86 3.85
CA LEU A 119 3.21 18.26 3.61
C LEU A 119 3.89 19.23 4.58
N ASP A 120 4.25 18.76 5.77
CA ASP A 120 4.89 19.57 6.82
C ASP A 120 6.42 19.63 6.68
N VAL A 121 7.00 18.87 5.75
CA VAL A 121 8.46 18.85 5.52
C VAL A 121 8.81 19.89 4.46
N PRO A 122 9.62 20.90 4.79
CA PRO A 122 9.88 22.00 3.88
C PRO A 122 10.86 21.60 2.76
N GLU A 123 10.67 22.24 1.60
CA GLU A 123 11.62 22.24 0.48
C GLU A 123 11.85 20.87 -0.18
N LEU A 124 10.90 19.93 -0.05
CA LEU A 124 11.01 18.63 -0.69
C LEU A 124 10.97 18.71 -2.23
N THR A 125 11.68 17.79 -2.88
CA THR A 125 11.41 17.42 -4.27
C THR A 125 10.74 16.06 -4.29
N VAL A 126 9.46 16.01 -4.60
CA VAL A 126 8.65 14.80 -4.63
C VAL A 126 8.57 14.28 -6.06
N VAL A 127 9.10 13.08 -6.29
CA VAL A 127 8.86 12.31 -7.53
C VAL A 127 7.80 11.28 -7.25
N THR A 128 6.73 11.20 -8.03
CA THR A 128 5.71 10.16 -7.84
C THR A 128 5.17 9.65 -9.15
N ASN A 129 4.86 8.37 -9.18
CA ASN A 129 4.06 7.78 -10.25
C ASN A 129 2.59 7.66 -9.86
N SER A 130 2.11 8.31 -8.80
CA SER A 130 0.72 8.26 -8.38
C SER A 130 0.01 9.59 -8.59
N VAL A 131 -1.12 9.54 -9.31
CA VAL A 131 -1.99 10.72 -9.48
C VAL A 131 -2.53 11.18 -8.13
N ARG A 132 -2.94 10.23 -7.27
CA ARG A 132 -3.48 10.52 -5.94
C ARG A 132 -2.46 11.21 -5.05
N VAL A 133 -1.22 10.74 -5.03
CA VAL A 133 -0.13 11.37 -4.27
C VAL A 133 0.15 12.78 -4.80
N ALA A 134 0.22 12.96 -6.12
CA ALA A 134 0.44 14.27 -6.73
C ALA A 134 -0.68 15.28 -6.34
N ASP A 135 -1.93 14.80 -6.31
CA ASP A 135 -3.09 15.62 -5.93
C ASP A 135 -3.01 16.11 -4.47
N VAL A 136 -2.45 15.32 -3.54
CA VAL A 136 -2.26 15.75 -2.13
C VAL A 136 -1.42 17.02 -2.06
N PHE A 137 -0.26 17.02 -2.71
CA PHE A 137 0.62 18.18 -2.75
C PHE A 137 -0.01 19.33 -3.52
N HIS A 138 -0.68 19.06 -4.64
CA HIS A 138 -1.35 20.11 -5.43
C HIS A 138 -2.47 20.81 -4.64
N MET A 139 -3.27 20.08 -3.86
CA MET A 139 -4.34 20.66 -3.05
C MET A 139 -3.79 21.48 -1.88
N ALA A 140 -2.78 20.99 -1.17
CA ALA A 140 -2.14 21.71 -0.07
C ALA A 140 -1.53 23.05 -0.51
N GLN A 141 -1.03 23.09 -1.74
CA GLN A 141 -0.56 24.31 -2.37
C GLN A 141 -1.68 25.36 -2.55
N ARG A 142 -2.91 24.95 -2.88
CA ARG A 142 -4.00 25.91 -3.08
C ARG A 142 -4.47 26.57 -1.79
N THR A 143 -4.27 25.93 -0.65
CA THR A 143 -4.75 26.40 0.67
C THR A 143 -3.71 27.21 1.43
N SER A 144 -2.41 27.00 1.17
CA SER A 144 -1.33 27.74 1.84
C SER A 144 -1.00 29.04 1.09
N GLY A 145 -1.29 30.18 1.73
CA GLY A 145 -1.03 31.53 1.23
C GLY A 145 0.46 31.92 1.17
N SER A 146 1.36 31.12 1.76
CA SER A 146 2.81 31.32 1.68
C SER A 146 3.43 30.42 0.60
N ARG A 147 4.31 31.00 -0.22
CA ARG A 147 5.07 30.25 -1.24
C ARG A 147 6.38 29.65 -0.73
N SER A 148 6.83 30.04 0.46
CA SER A 148 8.11 29.56 1.02
C SER A 148 7.97 28.13 1.55
N GLY A 149 8.94 27.26 1.25
CA GLY A 149 9.00 25.88 1.75
C GLY A 149 8.13 24.84 1.02
N ARG A 150 7.57 25.15 -0.16
CA ARG A 150 6.71 24.21 -0.92
C ARG A 150 7.50 23.07 -1.54
N ALA A 151 6.88 21.89 -1.59
CA ALA A 151 7.41 20.78 -2.35
C ALA A 151 7.34 21.04 -3.87
N THR A 152 8.43 20.78 -4.58
CA THR A 152 8.42 20.60 -6.04
C THR A 152 7.88 19.21 -6.34
N VAL A 153 6.91 19.08 -7.24
CA VAL A 153 6.29 17.77 -7.55
C VAL A 153 6.54 17.40 -9.01
N VAL A 154 7.13 16.23 -9.23
CA VAL A 154 7.34 15.61 -10.53
C VAL A 154 6.47 14.37 -10.64
N LEU A 155 5.47 14.41 -11.51
CA LEU A 155 4.63 13.26 -11.85
C LEU A 155 5.24 12.54 -13.06
N THR A 156 5.60 11.26 -12.92
CA THR A 156 6.38 10.51 -13.93
C THR A 156 5.68 10.33 -15.29
N GLY A 157 4.36 10.56 -15.35
CA GLY A 157 3.56 10.23 -16.54
C GLY A 157 3.40 8.71 -16.72
N GLY A 158 2.73 8.28 -17.80
CA GLY A 158 2.52 6.86 -18.10
C GLY A 158 1.04 6.49 -18.28
N VAL A 159 0.78 5.19 -18.31
CA VAL A 159 -0.56 4.60 -18.40
C VAL A 159 -1.10 4.34 -17.01
N ARG A 160 -2.33 4.77 -16.74
CA ARG A 160 -2.97 4.61 -15.43
C ARG A 160 -3.44 3.18 -15.20
N THR A 161 -3.05 2.59 -14.07
CA THR A 161 -3.49 1.26 -13.60
C THR A 161 -4.77 1.37 -12.75
N PRO A 162 -5.47 0.26 -12.49
CA PRO A 162 -6.58 0.21 -11.54
C PRO A 162 -6.24 0.74 -10.14
N SER A 163 -4.98 0.66 -9.70
CA SER A 163 -4.51 1.21 -8.42
C SER A 163 -4.26 2.73 -8.42
N ASP A 164 -4.55 3.43 -9.52
CA ASP A 164 -4.24 4.85 -9.74
C ASP A 164 -2.74 5.18 -9.81
N SER A 165 -1.92 4.18 -10.14
CA SER A 165 -0.50 4.35 -10.46
C SER A 165 -0.30 4.56 -11.96
N LEU A 166 0.71 5.34 -12.34
CA LEU A 166 1.14 5.53 -13.71
C LEU A 166 2.35 4.64 -13.98
N VAL A 167 2.27 3.85 -15.05
CA VAL A 167 3.25 2.81 -15.38
C VAL A 167 3.59 2.78 -16.86
N GLY A 168 4.56 1.95 -17.20
CA GLY A 168 4.95 1.64 -18.57
C GLY A 168 6.03 2.58 -19.11
N PRO A 169 6.37 2.46 -20.41
CA PRO A 169 7.63 2.98 -20.94
C PRO A 169 7.88 4.48 -20.70
N VAL A 170 6.82 5.30 -20.71
CA VAL A 170 6.93 6.74 -20.42
C VAL A 170 7.32 6.97 -18.96
N ALA A 171 6.66 6.29 -18.02
CA ALA A 171 6.99 6.37 -16.60
C ALA A 171 8.40 5.85 -16.35
N ASP A 172 8.73 4.70 -16.94
CA ASP A 172 10.00 4.01 -16.76
C ASP A 172 11.18 4.85 -17.24
N GLN A 173 11.03 5.53 -18.40
CA GLN A 173 12.02 6.45 -18.94
C GLN A 173 12.18 7.69 -18.06
N ALA A 174 11.08 8.27 -17.58
CA ALA A 174 11.14 9.41 -16.67
C ALA A 174 11.87 9.04 -15.37
N ILE A 175 11.56 7.90 -14.76
CA ILE A 175 12.19 7.42 -13.53
C ILE A 175 13.69 7.13 -13.75
N ALA A 176 14.06 6.54 -14.89
CA ALA A 176 15.46 6.22 -15.20
C ALA A 176 16.35 7.47 -15.37
N ALA A 177 15.78 8.63 -15.64
CA ALA A 177 16.50 9.89 -15.77
C ALA A 177 16.63 10.67 -14.45
N LEU A 178 16.09 10.13 -13.35
CA LEU A 178 16.02 10.79 -12.05
C LEU A 178 16.78 9.99 -10.99
N HIS A 179 17.33 10.71 -10.02
CA HIS A 179 17.90 10.14 -8.80
C HIS A 179 17.20 10.75 -7.59
N PHE A 180 16.92 9.93 -6.59
CA PHE A 180 16.26 10.36 -5.36
C PHE A 180 16.98 9.78 -4.14
N ASP A 181 17.01 10.57 -3.06
CA ASP A 181 17.66 10.22 -1.80
C ASP A 181 16.92 9.06 -1.12
N LEU A 182 15.59 9.14 -1.08
CA LEU A 182 14.73 8.12 -0.49
C LEU A 182 13.61 7.72 -1.45
N LEU A 183 13.33 6.42 -1.53
CA LEU A 183 12.13 5.86 -2.12
C LEU A 183 11.24 5.31 -1.01
N PHE A 184 9.98 5.74 -0.96
CA PHE A 184 8.94 5.05 -0.19
C PHE A 184 8.06 4.24 -1.12
N LEU A 185 8.07 2.93 -0.90
CA LEU A 185 7.44 1.95 -1.77
C LEU A 185 6.35 1.18 -1.02
N GLY A 186 5.13 1.26 -1.52
CA GLY A 186 4.06 0.34 -1.14
C GLY A 186 4.18 -0.99 -1.89
N VAL A 187 3.69 -2.07 -1.29
CA VAL A 187 3.78 -3.42 -1.88
C VAL A 187 2.44 -4.16 -1.80
N HIS A 188 2.25 -5.13 -2.68
CA HIS A 188 1.14 -6.08 -2.54
C HIS A 188 1.50 -7.21 -1.58
N GLY A 189 2.73 -7.72 -1.68
CA GLY A 189 3.20 -8.83 -0.86
C GLY A 189 4.71 -8.79 -0.63
N ILE A 190 5.09 -9.31 0.54
CA ILE A 190 6.46 -9.47 1.01
C ILE A 190 6.66 -10.94 1.37
N SER A 191 7.72 -11.56 0.88
CA SER A 191 8.13 -12.91 1.23
C SER A 191 9.65 -12.98 1.35
N ALA A 192 10.14 -13.79 2.29
CA ALA A 192 11.57 -14.05 2.44
C ALA A 192 12.20 -14.65 1.16
N GLU A 193 11.45 -15.50 0.45
CA GLU A 193 11.91 -16.17 -0.77
C GLU A 193 11.64 -15.32 -2.02
N ALA A 194 10.42 -14.79 -2.17
CA ALA A 194 10.00 -14.10 -3.39
C ALA A 194 10.29 -12.59 -3.39
N GLY A 195 10.72 -12.01 -2.26
CA GLY A 195 10.95 -10.59 -2.10
C GLY A 195 9.68 -9.75 -2.12
N LEU A 196 9.75 -8.59 -2.77
CA LEU A 196 8.63 -7.67 -2.97
C LEU A 196 7.92 -7.98 -4.28
N SER A 197 6.59 -8.05 -4.24
CA SER A 197 5.77 -8.46 -5.39
C SER A 197 4.49 -7.64 -5.56
N THR A 198 3.96 -7.64 -6.79
CA THR A 198 2.68 -7.03 -7.20
C THR A 198 1.92 -7.93 -8.19
N PRO A 199 0.57 -7.90 -8.23
CA PRO A 199 -0.21 -8.58 -9.27
C PRO A 199 -0.05 -7.99 -10.68
N ASN A 200 0.41 -6.74 -10.82
CA ASN A 200 0.48 -6.06 -12.12
C ASN A 200 1.90 -6.04 -12.70
N LEU A 201 2.10 -6.61 -13.88
CA LEU A 201 3.41 -6.71 -14.55
C LEU A 201 4.03 -5.35 -14.88
N ALA A 202 3.21 -4.37 -15.26
CA ALA A 202 3.68 -3.02 -15.58
C ALA A 202 4.07 -2.27 -14.30
N GLU A 203 3.32 -2.40 -13.21
CA GLU A 203 3.74 -1.90 -11.90
C GLU A 203 5.03 -2.55 -11.42
N ALA A 204 5.20 -3.86 -11.65
CA ALA A 204 6.43 -4.56 -11.28
C ALA A 204 7.64 -3.96 -12.02
N GLU A 205 7.52 -3.71 -13.33
CA GLU A 205 8.61 -3.10 -14.10
C GLU A 205 8.88 -1.65 -13.66
N THR A 206 7.85 -0.83 -13.49
CA THR A 206 8.02 0.55 -13.01
C THR A 206 8.62 0.60 -11.60
N ASN A 207 8.22 -0.32 -10.71
CA ASN A 207 8.81 -0.43 -9.37
C ASN A 207 10.28 -0.87 -9.40
N ARG A 208 10.69 -1.76 -10.33
CA ARG A 208 12.14 -2.07 -10.54
C ARG A 208 12.93 -0.82 -10.88
N ARG A 209 12.37 0.06 -11.71
CA ARG A 209 13.01 1.33 -12.07
C ARG A 209 13.11 2.25 -10.86
N LEU A 210 12.05 2.34 -10.07
CA LEU A 210 12.07 3.13 -8.84
C LEU A 210 13.17 2.64 -7.88
N VAL A 211 13.21 1.33 -7.61
CA VAL A 211 14.22 0.74 -6.72
C VAL A 211 15.64 1.03 -7.19
N ARG A 212 15.92 0.90 -8.49
CA ARG A 212 17.26 1.15 -9.07
C ARG A 212 17.69 2.61 -9.06
N SER A 213 16.74 3.55 -9.10
CA SER A 213 17.03 4.98 -9.09
C SER A 213 17.17 5.58 -7.68
N ALA A 214 16.84 4.81 -6.64
CA ALA A 214 16.92 5.23 -5.24
C ALA A 214 18.32 5.06 -4.66
N ARG A 215 18.74 6.01 -3.82
CA ARG A 215 19.89 5.81 -2.92
C ARG A 215 19.52 4.96 -1.70
N ARG A 216 18.31 5.16 -1.15
CA ARG A 216 17.77 4.38 -0.03
C ARG A 216 16.33 3.95 -0.33
N VAL A 217 16.04 2.66 -0.20
CA VAL A 217 14.74 2.04 -0.44
C VAL A 217 14.07 1.74 0.90
N VAL A 218 12.93 2.41 1.12
CA VAL A 218 12.07 2.25 2.29
C VAL A 218 10.76 1.61 1.85
N VAL A 219 10.47 0.41 2.35
CA VAL A 219 9.18 -0.26 2.14
C VAL A 219 8.23 0.15 3.24
N VAL A 220 7.02 0.58 2.89
CA VAL A 220 5.94 0.92 3.83
C VAL A 220 4.78 -0.05 3.65
N ALA A 221 4.61 -0.97 4.61
CA ALA A 221 3.64 -2.05 4.47
C ALA A 221 3.11 -2.52 5.82
N ASP A 222 1.79 -2.71 5.90
CA ASP A 222 1.17 -3.36 7.06
C ASP A 222 1.53 -4.85 7.14
N HIS A 223 1.39 -5.42 8.34
CA HIS A 223 1.73 -6.81 8.65
C HIS A 223 0.99 -7.82 7.75
N THR A 224 -0.17 -7.46 7.21
CA THR A 224 -0.97 -8.37 6.35
C THR A 224 -0.29 -8.64 4.99
N LYS A 225 0.73 -7.86 4.62
CA LYS A 225 1.50 -8.08 3.38
C LYS A 225 2.58 -9.13 3.53
N TRP A 226 2.95 -9.53 4.76
CA TRP A 226 3.96 -10.57 4.99
C TRP A 226 3.43 -11.96 4.65
N GLY A 227 4.26 -12.78 4.00
CA GLY A 227 3.89 -14.11 3.51
C GLY A 227 2.97 -14.09 2.28
N VAL A 228 2.71 -12.92 1.70
CA VAL A 228 1.91 -12.76 0.48
C VAL A 228 2.84 -12.65 -0.72
N VAL A 229 2.49 -13.34 -1.81
CA VAL A 229 3.22 -13.30 -3.08
C VAL A 229 2.25 -12.94 -4.19
N GLY A 230 2.52 -11.82 -4.87
CA GLY A 230 1.84 -11.39 -6.08
C GLY A 230 2.40 -12.05 -7.34
N LEU A 231 1.81 -11.73 -8.50
CA LEU A 231 2.15 -12.34 -9.79
C LEU A 231 3.61 -12.14 -10.20
N SER A 232 4.19 -10.97 -9.91
CA SER A 232 5.55 -10.63 -10.33
C SER A 232 6.34 -9.98 -9.19
N SER A 233 7.49 -10.57 -8.89
CA SER A 233 8.50 -9.96 -8.03
C SER A 233 9.24 -8.84 -8.75
N PHE A 234 9.52 -7.76 -8.05
CA PHE A 234 10.22 -6.60 -8.59
C PHE A 234 11.45 -6.17 -7.79
N ALA A 235 11.64 -6.69 -6.58
CA ALA A 235 12.85 -6.48 -5.79
C ALA A 235 13.03 -7.62 -4.79
N THR A 236 14.26 -7.91 -4.43
CA THR A 236 14.62 -8.81 -3.33
C THR A 236 14.65 -8.03 -2.01
N LEU A 237 14.62 -8.74 -0.86
CA LEU A 237 14.84 -8.09 0.44
C LEU A 237 16.28 -7.56 0.60
N GLY A 238 17.22 -8.04 -0.23
CA GLY A 238 18.59 -7.51 -0.32
C GLY A 238 18.66 -6.07 -0.85
N GLU A 239 17.64 -5.62 -1.57
CA GLU A 239 17.56 -4.29 -2.18
C GLU A 239 16.75 -3.30 -1.32
N VAL A 240 16.36 -3.70 -0.11
CA VAL A 240 15.56 -2.89 0.82
C VAL A 240 16.41 -2.50 2.01
N ASP A 241 16.56 -1.19 2.25
CA ASP A 241 17.31 -0.67 3.38
C ASP A 241 16.46 -0.61 4.65
N THR A 242 15.15 -0.36 4.52
CA THR A 242 14.26 -0.21 5.67
C THR A 242 12.86 -0.71 5.38
N LEU A 243 12.30 -1.53 6.28
CA LEU A 243 10.88 -1.90 6.28
C LEU A 243 10.19 -1.20 7.44
N VAL A 244 9.24 -0.33 7.12
CA VAL A 244 8.35 0.31 8.08
C VAL A 244 7.02 -0.44 8.09
N THR A 245 6.65 -0.98 9.26
CA THR A 245 5.44 -1.79 9.45
C THR A 245 4.72 -1.44 10.75
N ASP A 246 3.55 -2.05 10.98
CA ASP A 246 2.77 -1.88 12.21
C ASP A 246 3.05 -3.00 13.24
N GLY A 247 2.55 -2.81 14.46
CA GLY A 247 2.76 -3.76 15.57
C GLY A 247 2.19 -5.17 15.36
N GLY A 248 1.40 -5.41 14.31
CA GLY A 248 0.80 -6.70 14.00
C GLY A 248 1.75 -7.74 13.41
N LEU A 249 3.01 -7.40 13.09
CA LEU A 249 3.95 -8.34 12.48
C LEU A 249 4.39 -9.42 13.51
N PRO A 250 4.06 -10.71 13.30
CA PRO A 250 4.29 -11.75 14.29
C PRO A 250 5.78 -12.09 14.46
N GLY A 251 6.17 -12.54 15.65
CA GLY A 251 7.57 -12.85 15.98
C GLY A 251 8.30 -13.77 14.97
N PRO A 252 7.69 -14.87 14.49
CA PRO A 252 8.30 -15.70 13.45
C PRO A 252 8.57 -14.95 12.15
N ALA A 253 7.66 -14.05 11.73
CA ALA A 253 7.88 -13.22 10.55
C ALA A 253 9.02 -12.21 10.76
N ARG A 254 9.13 -11.63 11.97
CA ARG A 254 10.25 -10.74 12.31
C ARG A 254 11.60 -11.47 12.22
N ALA A 255 11.65 -12.75 12.58
CA ALA A 255 12.86 -13.57 12.51
C ALA A 255 13.28 -13.97 11.08
N GLU A 256 12.37 -13.87 10.11
CA GLU A 256 12.66 -14.11 8.69
C GLU A 256 13.19 -12.85 7.97
N ILE A 257 13.15 -11.68 8.62
CA ILE A 257 13.69 -10.44 8.06
C ILE A 257 15.22 -10.52 8.08
N PRO A 258 15.91 -10.28 6.95
CA PRO A 258 17.36 -10.30 6.90
C PRO A 258 17.99 -9.29 7.86
N GLU A 259 19.13 -9.66 8.46
CA GLU A 259 19.83 -8.81 9.45
C GLU A 259 20.25 -7.44 8.90
N HIS A 260 20.54 -7.34 7.59
CA HIS A 260 20.90 -6.07 6.95
C HIS A 260 19.69 -5.13 6.76
N LEU A 261 18.47 -5.66 6.83
CA LEU A 261 17.25 -4.92 6.59
C LEU A 261 16.78 -4.32 7.91
N ARG A 262 16.86 -2.99 8.03
CA ARG A 262 16.38 -2.28 9.21
C ARG A 262 14.85 -2.39 9.33
N LEU A 263 14.36 -2.98 10.41
CA LEU A 263 12.95 -3.05 10.73
C LEU A 263 12.55 -1.88 11.65
N LEU A 264 11.60 -1.05 11.19
CA LEU A 264 10.97 0.00 11.99
C LEU A 264 9.50 -0.39 12.23
N VAL A 265 9.14 -0.64 13.48
CA VAL A 265 7.75 -0.95 13.86
C VAL A 265 7.10 0.31 14.43
N ALA A 266 6.01 0.75 13.81
CA ALA A 266 5.31 1.95 14.23
C ALA A 266 4.80 1.81 15.68
N GLY A 267 5.16 2.79 16.52
CA GLY A 267 4.83 2.79 17.94
C GLY A 267 5.86 2.08 18.84
N GLU A 268 6.85 1.39 18.26
CA GLU A 268 8.04 0.91 18.99
C GLU A 268 9.18 1.93 18.85
N PRO A 269 10.09 2.04 19.84
CA PRO A 269 11.27 2.90 19.72
C PRO A 269 12.15 2.43 18.56
N ASP A 270 12.66 3.40 17.81
CA ASP A 270 13.55 3.13 16.69
C ASP A 270 14.87 2.51 17.17
N PRO A 271 15.23 1.30 16.72
CA PRO A 271 16.44 0.61 17.19
C PRO A 271 17.74 1.34 16.84
N GLU A 272 17.71 2.27 15.89
CA GLU A 272 18.89 3.05 15.48
C GLU A 272 18.85 4.52 15.92
N ALA A 273 17.83 4.95 16.66
CA ALA A 273 17.78 6.29 17.25
C ALA A 273 18.63 6.33 18.54
N ALA A 274 19.92 6.62 18.38
CA ALA A 274 20.86 6.91 19.48
C ALA A 274 21.39 8.35 19.38
#